data_AF-A0A944XBC5-F1
#
_entry.id   AF-A0A944XBC5-F1
#
_cell.length_a   1.000
_cell.length_b   1.000
_cell.length_c   1.000
_cell.angle_alpha   90.00
_cell.angle_beta   90.00
_cell.angle_gamma   90.00
#
_symmetry.space_group_name_H-M   'P 1'
#
loop_
_entity.id
_entity.type
_entity.pdbx_description
1 polymer ?
#
loop_
_entity_poly.entity_id
_entity_poly.type
_entity_poly.pdbx_seq_one_letter_code
_entity_poly.pdbx_strand_id
1 'polypeptide(L)'
;MLGDLEAGHEEGKHFTLSTEFVSAPMRSILHVAAAIPIGYVTTYGHVAQAARSQARPVGRAMATNPLYPIVPCHRVLGADLKPVGYGGKQDEVALEDKMGRISNELRGYREETTIDVEQEKLILYPCEWAIQAAAAEVDRLRREADRQQKTNAAEREQLRLF
;
A
#
# COMPACT_ATOMS: atom_id res chain seq x y z
N MET A 1 8.20 19.81 9.07
CA MET A 1 6.77 19.49 9.30
C MET A 1 6.25 18.44 8.32
N LEU A 2 6.12 18.74 7.01
CA LEU A 2 5.68 17.75 6.01
C LEU A 2 6.74 16.71 5.65
N GLY A 3 7.99 17.13 5.43
CA GLY A 3 9.09 16.19 5.15
C GLY A 3 9.35 15.18 6.27
N ASP A 4 8.99 15.53 7.51
CA ASP A 4 9.04 14.59 8.64
C ASP A 4 7.98 13.48 8.51
N LEU A 5 6.77 13.80 8.01
CA LEU A 5 5.74 12.78 7.76
C LEU A 5 6.16 11.84 6.63
N GLU A 6 6.82 12.39 5.60
CA GLU A 6 7.34 11.59 4.49
C GLU A 6 8.52 10.70 4.92
N ALA A 7 9.31 11.16 5.89
CA ALA A 7 10.39 10.41 6.51
C ALA A 7 9.91 9.39 7.58
N GLY A 8 8.61 9.30 7.86
CA GLY A 8 8.10 8.39 8.90
C GLY A 8 8.38 8.87 10.33
N HIS A 9 8.46 10.18 10.55
CA HIS A 9 8.58 10.81 11.87
C HIS A 9 7.26 11.52 12.21
N GLU A 10 6.25 10.70 12.51
CA GLU A 10 4.88 11.15 12.82
C GLU A 10 4.58 11.19 14.33
N GLU A 11 5.55 10.83 15.17
CA GLU A 11 5.36 10.71 16.62
C GLU A 11 4.85 12.02 17.23
N GLY A 12 3.73 11.93 17.96
CA GLY A 12 3.13 13.07 18.66
C GLY A 12 2.41 14.08 17.76
N LYS A 13 2.23 13.79 16.46
CA LYS A 13 1.48 14.67 15.55
C LYS A 13 0.01 14.27 15.48
N HIS A 14 -0.86 15.27 15.61
CA HIS A 14 -2.31 15.11 15.47
C HIS A 14 -2.84 16.14 14.48
N PHE A 15 -3.68 15.71 13.55
CA PHE A 15 -4.26 16.56 12.52
C PHE A 15 -5.78 16.45 12.55
N THR A 16 -6.45 17.61 12.60
CA THR A 16 -7.88 17.67 12.32
C THR A 16 -8.07 17.75 10.80
N LEU A 17 -8.83 16.81 10.24
CA LEU A 17 -9.06 16.77 8.80
C LEU A 17 -10.23 17.65 8.38
N SER A 18 -9.94 18.78 7.74
CA SER A 18 -10.93 19.54 6.97
C SER A 18 -11.28 18.75 5.71
N THR A 19 -12.47 18.14 5.70
CA THR A 19 -12.96 17.23 4.64
C THR A 19 -14.34 17.64 4.12
N GLU A 20 -14.76 18.87 4.44
CA GLU A 20 -16.02 19.47 4.04
C GLU A 20 -16.15 19.63 2.51
N PHE A 21 -15.02 19.75 1.80
CA PHE A 21 -14.96 19.98 0.35
C PHE A 21 -14.98 18.70 -0.49
N VAL A 22 -14.90 17.52 0.13
CA VAL A 22 -15.06 16.23 -0.57
C VAL A 22 -16.45 15.64 -0.30
N SER A 23 -16.88 14.73 -1.18
CA SER A 23 -18.15 14.02 -1.02
C SER A 23 -18.18 13.20 0.27
N ALA A 24 -19.37 12.97 0.85
CA ALA A 24 -19.51 12.20 2.08
C ALA A 24 -18.88 10.79 2.01
N PRO A 25 -19.01 10.02 0.90
CA PRO A 25 -18.31 8.73 0.79
C PRO A 25 -16.78 8.87 0.77
N MET A 26 -16.26 9.89 0.08
CA MET A 26 -14.81 10.13 0.06
C MET A 26 -14.30 10.58 1.44
N ARG A 27 -15.09 11.39 2.15
CA ARG A 27 -14.80 11.82 3.52
C ARG A 27 -14.58 10.61 4.43
N SER A 28 -15.55 9.69 4.51
CA SER A 28 -15.43 8.51 5.37
C SER A 28 -14.19 7.68 5.04
N ILE A 29 -13.89 7.47 3.74
CA ILE A 29 -12.67 6.77 3.31
C ILE A 29 -11.40 7.49 3.77
N LEU A 30 -11.32 8.82 3.65
CA LEU A 30 -10.15 9.58 4.07
C LEU A 30 -9.96 9.54 5.60
N HIS A 31 -11.04 9.60 6.38
CA HIS A 31 -10.98 9.45 7.84
C HIS A 31 -10.50 8.06 8.25
N VAL A 32 -11.01 7.00 7.60
CA VAL A 32 -10.54 5.64 7.87
C VAL A 32 -9.07 5.47 7.53
N ALA A 33 -8.63 5.97 6.37
CA ALA A 33 -7.23 5.89 5.98
C ALA A 33 -6.32 6.71 6.90
N ALA A 34 -6.77 7.86 7.40
CA ALA A 34 -6.01 8.70 8.34
C ALA A 34 -5.80 8.05 9.71
N ALA A 35 -6.68 7.12 10.10
CA ALA A 35 -6.56 6.41 11.37
C ALA A 35 -5.45 5.36 11.36
N ILE A 36 -4.91 4.98 10.19
CA ILE A 36 -3.87 3.95 10.07
C ILE A 36 -2.57 4.48 10.71
N PRO A 37 -2.09 3.90 11.81
CA PRO A 37 -0.91 4.37 12.51
C PRO A 37 0.38 4.03 11.75
N ILE A 38 1.43 4.79 12.02
CA ILE A 38 2.78 4.49 11.55
C ILE A 38 3.24 3.09 12.00
N GLY A 39 3.97 2.41 11.12
CA GLY A 39 4.43 1.03 11.34
C GLY A 39 3.40 -0.03 10.96
N TYR A 40 2.20 0.39 10.54
CA TYR A 40 1.15 -0.50 10.07
C TYR A 40 0.66 -0.12 8.67
N VAL A 41 0.18 -1.14 7.97
CA VAL A 41 -0.52 -1.05 6.69
C VAL A 41 -1.87 -1.77 6.79
N THR A 42 -2.74 -1.57 5.80
CA THR A 42 -4.00 -2.29 5.68
C THR A 42 -4.30 -2.57 4.20
N THR A 43 -5.47 -3.15 3.90
CA THR A 43 -5.88 -3.45 2.53
C THR A 43 -7.03 -2.55 2.07
N TYR A 44 -7.17 -2.37 0.75
CA TYR A 44 -8.34 -1.69 0.18
C TYR A 44 -9.67 -2.31 0.63
N GLY A 45 -9.70 -3.63 0.86
CA GLY A 45 -10.88 -4.35 1.34
C GLY A 45 -11.25 -3.97 2.77
N HIS A 46 -10.28 -3.93 3.67
CA HIS A 46 -10.51 -3.54 5.06
C HIS A 46 -10.93 -2.07 5.19
N VAL A 47 -10.31 -1.16 4.44
CA VAL A 47 -10.74 0.24 4.39
C VAL A 47 -12.15 0.36 3.83
N ALA A 48 -12.48 -0.39 2.77
CA ALA A 48 -13.82 -0.38 2.21
C ALA A 48 -14.87 -0.86 3.22
N GLN A 49 -14.59 -1.92 3.96
CA GLN A 49 -15.47 -2.42 5.01
C GLN A 49 -15.67 -1.37 6.10
N ALA A 50 -14.58 -0.82 6.65
CA ALA A 50 -14.64 0.16 7.74
C ALA A 50 -15.34 1.46 7.32
N ALA A 51 -15.16 1.91 6.08
CA ALA A 51 -15.80 3.09 5.52
C ALA A 51 -17.20 2.82 4.92
N ARG A 52 -17.75 1.61 5.09
CA ARG A 52 -19.03 1.16 4.50
C ARG A 52 -19.13 1.48 2.99
N SER A 53 -18.06 1.14 2.28
CA SER A 53 -17.82 1.44 0.88
C SER A 53 -17.42 0.19 0.11
N GLN A 54 -16.89 0.38 -1.11
CA GLN A 54 -16.33 -0.68 -1.95
C GLN A 54 -14.86 -0.40 -2.25
N ALA A 55 -14.08 -1.44 -2.53
CA ALA A 55 -12.63 -1.32 -2.77
C ALA A 55 -12.29 -0.38 -3.95
N ARG A 56 -13.12 -0.34 -4.99
CA ARG A 56 -12.92 0.54 -6.17
C ARG A 56 -12.98 2.04 -5.79
N PRO A 57 -14.04 2.54 -5.12
CA PRO A 57 -14.06 3.89 -4.53
C PRO A 57 -12.86 4.19 -3.63
N VAL A 58 -12.42 3.24 -2.79
CA VAL A 58 -11.22 3.42 -1.96
C VAL A 58 -9.99 3.63 -2.82
N GLY A 59 -9.79 2.79 -3.85
CA GLY A 59 -8.70 2.94 -4.81
C GLY A 59 -8.69 4.33 -5.45
N ARG A 60 -9.86 4.84 -5.88
CA ARG A 60 -9.98 6.19 -6.42
C ARG A 60 -9.63 7.27 -5.38
N ALA A 61 -10.13 7.15 -4.15
CA ALA A 61 -9.83 8.10 -3.08
C ALA A 61 -8.34 8.14 -2.73
N MET A 62 -7.66 6.97 -2.72
CA MET A 62 -6.21 6.89 -2.49
C MET A 62 -5.40 7.45 -3.67
N ALA A 63 -5.87 7.23 -4.91
CA ALA A 63 -5.24 7.76 -6.11
C ALA A 63 -5.35 9.29 -6.24
N THR A 64 -6.45 9.87 -5.79
CA THR A 64 -6.73 11.32 -5.88
C THR A 64 -6.74 11.99 -4.52
N ASN A 65 -6.01 11.46 -3.54
CA ASN A 65 -6.01 11.92 -2.16
C ASN A 65 -5.51 13.38 -2.07
N PRO A 66 -6.37 14.36 -1.75
CA PRO A 66 -5.99 15.77 -1.69
C PRO A 66 -5.26 16.14 -0.38
N LEU A 67 -5.24 15.22 0.60
CA LEU A 67 -4.70 15.44 1.94
C LEU A 67 -3.38 14.68 2.16
N TYR A 68 -2.70 14.29 1.10
CA TYR A 68 -1.34 13.75 1.19
C TYR A 68 -0.36 14.80 1.78
N PRO A 69 0.61 14.42 2.64
CA PRO A 69 0.87 13.10 3.22
C PRO A 69 0.11 12.82 4.54
N ILE A 70 -0.73 13.75 5.03
CA ILE A 70 -1.47 13.63 6.29
C ILE A 70 -2.40 12.42 6.28
N VAL A 71 -3.12 12.19 5.19
CA VAL A 71 -3.82 10.93 4.94
C VAL A 71 -2.82 9.97 4.27
N PRO A 72 -2.40 8.89 4.95
CA PRO A 72 -1.27 8.05 4.53
C PRO A 72 -1.70 7.02 3.47
N CYS A 73 -1.99 7.48 2.25
CA CYS A 73 -2.47 6.60 1.17
C CYS A 73 -1.48 5.50 0.75
N HIS A 74 -0.19 5.64 1.10
CA HIS A 74 0.83 4.61 0.91
C HIS A 74 0.60 3.38 1.81
N ARG A 75 -0.07 3.52 2.96
CA ARG A 75 -0.37 2.43 3.90
C ARG A 75 -1.52 1.52 3.46
N VAL A 76 -2.19 1.80 2.35
CA VAL A 76 -3.30 0.98 1.82
C VAL A 76 -2.82 0.15 0.62
N LEU A 77 -2.86 -1.18 0.76
CA LEU A 77 -2.27 -2.14 -0.18
C LEU A 77 -3.31 -3.13 -0.75
N GLY A 78 -2.87 -3.95 -1.71
CA GLY A 78 -3.64 -5.09 -2.22
C GLY A 78 -3.96 -6.10 -1.12
N ALA A 79 -4.87 -7.04 -1.42
CA ALA A 79 -5.27 -8.08 -0.46
C ALA A 79 -4.12 -9.00 -0.02
N ASP A 80 -3.06 -9.09 -0.82
CA ASP A 80 -1.84 -9.84 -0.57
C ASP A 80 -0.71 -8.98 0.02
N LEU A 81 -1.03 -7.77 0.53
CA LEU A 81 -0.10 -6.79 1.08
C LEU A 81 0.96 -6.30 0.08
N LYS A 82 0.69 -6.40 -1.22
CA LYS A 82 1.55 -5.85 -2.28
C LYS A 82 1.05 -4.49 -2.77
N PRO A 83 1.95 -3.62 -3.27
CA PRO A 83 1.55 -2.36 -3.87
C PRO A 83 0.89 -2.62 -5.23
N VAL A 84 -0.27 -2.00 -5.47
CA VAL A 84 -1.02 -2.11 -6.75
C VAL A 84 -1.12 -0.79 -7.52
N GLY A 85 -0.59 0.29 -6.93
CA GLY A 85 -0.61 1.64 -7.47
C GLY A 85 -0.38 2.70 -6.40
N TYR A 86 0.03 3.89 -6.84
CA TYR A 86 0.34 5.04 -6.00
C TYR A 86 0.22 6.35 -6.77
N GLY A 87 -0.35 7.40 -6.15
CA GLY A 87 -0.51 8.71 -6.79
C GLY A 87 -1.27 8.68 -8.14
N GLY A 88 -2.15 7.70 -8.34
CA GLY A 88 -2.88 7.50 -9.61
C GLY A 88 -2.08 6.81 -10.72
N LYS A 89 -0.88 6.31 -10.43
CA LYS A 89 0.00 5.58 -11.35
C LYS A 89 0.22 4.15 -10.90
N GLN A 90 0.64 3.29 -11.83
CA GLN A 90 0.97 1.88 -11.59
C GLN A 90 2.34 1.51 -12.18
N ASP A 91 3.13 2.51 -12.57
CA ASP A 91 4.50 2.30 -13.03
C ASP A 91 5.44 1.95 -11.88
N GLU A 92 6.59 1.39 -12.24
CA GLU A 92 7.62 0.92 -11.30
C GLU A 92 8.03 2.00 -10.31
N VAL A 93 8.28 3.23 -10.80
CA VAL A 93 8.66 4.37 -9.97
C VAL A 93 7.61 4.68 -8.90
N ALA A 94 6.33 4.70 -9.28
CA ALA A 94 5.25 4.95 -8.32
C ALA A 94 5.14 3.85 -7.25
N LEU A 95 5.37 2.59 -7.62
CA LEU A 95 5.36 1.48 -6.67
C LEU A 95 6.58 1.52 -5.74
N GLU A 96 7.76 1.86 -6.28
CA GLU A 96 8.98 2.07 -5.50
C GLU A 96 8.82 3.20 -4.49
N ASP A 97 8.28 4.35 -4.88
CA ASP A 97 7.99 5.48 -3.98
C ASP A 97 7.09 5.04 -2.82
N LYS A 98 6.02 4.30 -3.13
CA LYS A 98 5.08 3.78 -2.12
C LYS A 98 5.80 2.86 -1.13
N MET A 99 6.60 1.93 -1.64
CA MET A 99 7.33 0.96 -0.81
C MET A 99 8.48 1.62 -0.02
N GLY A 100 9.11 2.65 -0.57
CA GLY A 100 10.10 3.48 0.11
C GLY A 100 9.50 4.17 1.33
N ARG A 101 8.29 4.74 1.20
CA ARG A 101 7.57 5.31 2.35
C ARG A 101 7.23 4.27 3.41
N ILE A 102 6.73 3.09 3.02
CA ILE A 102 6.48 1.99 3.96
C ILE A 102 7.76 1.55 4.67
N SER A 103 8.89 1.54 3.96
CA SER A 103 10.20 1.17 4.53
C SER A 103 10.68 2.16 5.59
N ASN A 104 10.43 3.46 5.41
CA ASN A 104 10.75 4.48 6.41
C ASN A 104 9.92 4.34 7.71
N GLU A 105 8.80 3.63 7.63
CA GLU A 105 7.87 3.47 8.76
C GLU A 105 8.08 2.17 9.55
N LEU A 106 9.08 1.36 9.21
CA LEU A 106 9.35 0.12 9.93
C LEU A 106 9.58 0.36 11.42
N ARG A 107 9.06 -0.54 12.26
CA ARG A 107 9.13 -0.45 13.73
C ARG A 107 9.52 -1.78 14.41
N GLY A 108 9.72 -2.84 13.62
CA GLY A 108 10.00 -4.19 14.12
C GLY A 108 8.76 -4.92 14.62
N TYR A 109 7.57 -4.51 14.19
CA TYR A 109 6.31 -5.15 14.58
C TYR A 109 6.18 -6.53 13.94
N ARG A 110 5.49 -7.43 14.65
CA ARG A 110 5.42 -8.86 14.28
C ARG A 110 4.00 -9.43 14.32
N GLU A 111 3.05 -8.67 14.82
CA GLU A 111 1.68 -9.12 15.06
C GLU A 111 0.72 -8.17 14.34
N GLU A 112 -0.33 -8.73 13.75
CA GLU A 112 -1.45 -7.94 13.28
C GLU A 112 -2.19 -7.32 14.47
N THR A 113 -2.85 -6.19 14.23
CA THR A 113 -3.66 -5.53 15.23
C THR A 113 -4.96 -5.03 14.62
N THR A 114 -5.84 -4.50 15.45
CA THR A 114 -7.11 -3.94 15.03
C THR A 114 -7.37 -2.67 15.81
N ILE A 115 -7.85 -1.65 15.11
CA ILE A 115 -8.28 -0.39 15.74
C ILE A 115 -9.76 -0.16 15.47
N ASP A 116 -10.42 0.51 16.40
CA ASP A 116 -11.79 0.98 16.20
C ASP A 116 -11.77 2.28 15.39
N VAL A 117 -12.53 2.32 14.30
CA VAL A 117 -12.62 3.48 13.40
C VAL A 117 -14.08 3.74 13.09
N GLU A 118 -14.57 4.92 13.50
CA GLU A 118 -15.99 5.30 13.45
C GLU A 118 -16.88 4.26 14.15
N GLN A 119 -17.47 3.32 13.40
CA GLN A 119 -18.40 2.29 13.88
C GLN A 119 -17.96 0.86 13.53
N GLU A 120 -16.76 0.70 12.98
CA GLU A 120 -16.25 -0.57 12.48
C GLU A 120 -14.82 -0.81 12.98
N LYS A 121 -14.35 -2.04 12.83
CA LYS A 121 -12.96 -2.42 13.13
C LYS A 121 -12.12 -2.39 11.87
N LEU A 122 -10.94 -1.78 11.95
CA LEU A 122 -9.95 -1.78 10.87
C LEU A 122 -8.80 -2.72 11.21
N ILE A 123 -8.60 -3.75 10.39
CA ILE A 123 -7.50 -4.71 10.53
C ILE A 123 -6.22 -4.10 9.97
N LEU A 124 -5.13 -4.24 10.72
CA LEU A 124 -3.84 -3.65 10.44
C LEU A 124 -2.74 -4.73 10.48
N TYR A 125 -1.80 -4.61 9.55
CA TYR A 125 -0.65 -5.51 9.43
C TYR A 125 0.64 -4.72 9.61
N PRO A 126 1.69 -5.31 10.21
CA PRO A 126 3.01 -4.70 10.27
C PRO A 126 3.52 -4.31 8.87
N CYS A 127 4.16 -3.14 8.75
CA CYS A 127 4.85 -2.73 7.52
C CYS A 127 5.85 -3.81 7.04
N GLU A 128 6.46 -4.54 7.98
CA GLU A 128 7.37 -5.65 7.75
C GLU A 128 6.76 -6.72 6.85
N TRP A 129 5.47 -7.01 6.99
CA TRP A 129 4.78 -8.02 6.18
C TRP A 129 4.62 -7.55 4.74
N ALA A 130 4.37 -6.25 4.51
CA ALA A 130 4.34 -5.68 3.17
C ALA A 130 5.71 -5.72 2.49
N ILE A 131 6.79 -5.40 3.23
CA ILE A 131 8.16 -5.50 2.70
C ILE A 131 8.48 -6.96 2.31
N GLN A 132 8.12 -7.92 3.16
CA GLN A 132 8.32 -9.34 2.86
C GLN A 132 7.50 -9.80 1.65
N ALA A 133 6.23 -9.38 1.55
CA ALA A 133 5.36 -9.72 0.43
C ALA A 133 5.90 -9.16 -0.90
N ALA A 134 6.41 -7.93 -0.91
CA ALA A 134 7.03 -7.32 -2.08
C ALA A 134 8.34 -8.03 -2.47
N ALA A 135 9.21 -8.35 -1.50
CA ALA A 135 10.45 -9.07 -1.76
C ALA A 135 10.21 -10.47 -2.34
N ALA A 136 9.24 -11.21 -1.78
CA ALA A 136 8.87 -12.53 -2.27
C ALA A 136 8.34 -12.49 -3.72
N GLU A 137 7.63 -11.43 -4.10
CA GLU A 137 7.16 -11.23 -5.47
C GLU A 137 8.31 -10.99 -6.45
N VAL A 138 9.26 -10.13 -6.08
CA VAL A 138 10.46 -9.87 -6.89
C VAL A 138 11.27 -11.15 -7.11
N ASP A 139 11.47 -11.94 -6.05
CA ASP A 139 12.16 -13.22 -6.15
C ASP A 139 11.41 -14.24 -7.02
N ARG A 140 10.07 -14.26 -6.95
CA ARG A 140 9.24 -15.10 -7.82
C ARG A 140 9.44 -14.73 -9.29
N LEU A 141 9.32 -13.45 -9.62
CA LEU A 141 9.45 -12.95 -11.00
C LEU A 141 10.84 -13.22 -11.57
N ARG A 142 11.91 -13.05 -10.77
CA ARG A 142 13.28 -13.40 -11.16
C ARG A 142 13.41 -14.89 -11.52
N ARG A 143 12.88 -15.78 -10.66
CA ARG A 143 12.92 -17.23 -10.91
C ARG A 143 12.13 -17.64 -12.15
N GLU A 144 11.00 -16.97 -12.43
CA GLU A 144 10.21 -17.21 -13.63
C GLU A 144 10.96 -16.76 -14.90
N ALA A 145 11.60 -15.60 -14.87
CA ALA A 145 12.43 -15.09 -15.97
C ALA A 145 13.61 -16.02 -16.29
N ASP A 146 14.32 -16.48 -15.26
CA ASP A 146 15.44 -17.42 -15.42
C ASP A 146 15.00 -18.74 -16.06
N ARG A 147 13.82 -19.26 -15.69
CA ARG A 147 13.25 -20.47 -16.29
C ARG A 147 12.91 -20.24 -17.76
N GLN A 148 12.24 -19.12 -18.08
CA GLN A 148 11.86 -18.79 -19.45
C GLN A 148 13.10 -18.64 -20.34
N GLN A 149 14.16 -17.99 -19.85
CA GLN A 149 15.41 -17.82 -20.59
C GLN A 149 16.08 -19.16 -20.89
N LYS A 150 16.07 -20.13 -19.95
CA LYS A 150 16.59 -21.48 -20.17
C LYS A 150 15.78 -22.26 -21.19
N THR A 151 14.44 -22.20 -21.13
CA THR A 151 13.56 -22.82 -22.12
C THR A 151 13.82 -22.25 -23.52
N ASN A 152 13.82 -20.92 -23.65
CA ASN A 152 14.07 -20.25 -24.92
C ASN A 152 15.47 -20.56 -25.49
N ALA A 153 16.49 -20.73 -24.63
CA ALA A 153 17.84 -21.09 -25.04
C ALA A 153 17.89 -22.55 -25.57
N ALA A 154 17.23 -23.48 -24.88
CA ALA A 154 17.15 -24.88 -25.31
C ALA A 154 16.41 -25.04 -26.64
N GLU A 155 15.29 -24.33 -26.83
CA GLU A 155 14.54 -24.30 -28.10
C GLU A 155 15.38 -23.75 -29.26
N ARG A 156 16.15 -22.68 -29.01
CA ARG A 156 17.07 -22.11 -30.00
C ARG A 156 18.20 -23.04 -30.40
N GLU A 157 18.71 -23.84 -29.46
CA GLU A 157 19.74 -24.83 -29.72
C GLU A 157 19.19 -25.99 -30.55
N GLN A 158 17.97 -26.46 -30.23
CA GLN A 158 17.28 -27.48 -31.04
C GLN A 158 16.99 -27.01 -32.47
N LEU A 159 16.54 -25.77 -32.65
CA LEU A 159 16.31 -25.18 -33.98
C LEU A 159 17.58 -24.98 -34.82
N ARG A 160 18.77 -24.94 -34.21
CA ARG A 160 20.06 -24.85 -34.92
C ARG A 160 20.60 -26.21 -35.37
N LEU A 161 20.03 -27.30 -34.88
CA LEU A 161 20.41 -28.68 -35.21
C LEU A 161 19.58 -29.27 -36.38
N PHE A 162 18.66 -28.48 -36.94
CA PHE A 162 17.91 -28.75 -38.16
C PHE A 162 18.26 -27.72 -39.24
#